data_AF-C5KVG2-F1
#
_entry.id   AF-C5KVG2-F1
#
_cell.length_a   1.000
_cell.length_b   1.000
_cell.length_c   1.000
_cell.angle_alpha   90.00
_cell.angle_beta   90.00
_cell.angle_gamma   90.00
#
_symmetry.space_group_name_H-M   'P 1'
#
loop_
_entity.id
_entity.type
_entity.pdbx_description
1 polymer ?
#
loop_
_entity_poly.entity_id
_entity_poly.type
_entity_poly.pdbx_seq_one_letter_code
_entity_poly.pdbx_strand_id
1 'polypeptide(L)'
;MSSPINSTIIQKLDSLDSEYAAIRRQQEIETRALEKTYEAKYQPLFSERSKVIAEGGVPEFWLTVLKNTANFGPEIDDHDKEALQYLVDIQAEEIPGEKEEDLIAGLKITFVFNENPFFENKSLSKTYHFSEVNDMLRHEIKCIDSDT
;
A
#
# COMPACT_ATOMS: atom_id res chain seq x y z
N MET A 1 33.86 38.00 9.22
CA MET A 1 34.65 36.76 9.06
C MET A 1 33.92 35.68 9.86
N SER A 2 33.39 34.64 9.20
CA SER A 2 32.71 33.55 9.90
C SER A 2 33.75 32.73 10.66
N SER A 3 33.54 32.49 11.96
CA SER A 3 34.39 31.61 12.74
C SER A 3 34.36 30.20 12.13
N PRO A 4 35.51 29.50 12.03
CA PRO A 4 35.54 28.16 11.46
C PRO A 4 34.64 27.24 12.29
N ILE A 5 33.81 26.45 11.61
CA ILE A 5 32.89 25.51 12.25
C ILE A 5 33.73 24.51 13.06
N ASN A 6 33.35 24.31 14.32
CA ASN A 6 34.06 23.42 15.24
C ASN A 6 33.84 21.96 14.81
N SER A 7 34.86 21.36 14.20
CA SER A 7 34.85 19.97 13.71
C SER A 7 34.45 18.96 14.80
N THR A 8 34.84 19.19 16.06
CA THR A 8 34.47 18.31 17.18
C THR A 8 32.97 18.33 17.47
N ILE A 9 32.30 19.46 17.26
CA ILE A 9 30.84 19.57 17.43
C ILE A 9 30.14 18.82 16.30
N ILE A 10 30.61 18.95 15.05
CA ILE A 10 30.05 18.22 13.90
C ILE A 10 30.15 16.71 14.13
N GLN A 11 31.33 16.20 14.50
CA GLN A 11 31.52 14.77 14.78
C GLN A 11 30.57 14.24 15.85
N LYS A 12 30.27 15.06 16.86
CA LYS A 12 29.34 14.68 17.92
C LYS A 12 27.89 14.65 17.41
N LEU A 13 27.49 15.60 16.56
CA LEU A 13 26.17 15.59 15.94
C LEU A 13 26.01 14.38 15.00
N ASP A 14 27.01 14.07 14.18
CA ASP A 14 27.00 12.90 13.29
C ASP A 14 26.85 11.59 14.08
N SER A 15 27.51 11.48 15.24
CA SER A 15 27.35 10.32 16.13
C SER A 15 25.93 10.21 16.67
N LEU A 16 25.33 11.33 17.09
CA LEU A 16 23.95 11.35 17.59
C LEU A 16 22.94 10.99 16.51
N ASP A 17 23.13 11.50 15.29
CA ASP A 17 22.28 11.14 14.14
C ASP A 17 22.40 9.65 13.80
N SER A 18 23.62 9.11 13.89
CA SER A 18 23.87 7.67 13.69
C SER A 18 23.19 6.81 14.76
N GLU A 19 23.25 7.23 16.03
CA GLU A 19 22.55 6.56 17.14
C GLU A 19 21.03 6.64 16.98
N TYR A 20 20.50 7.80 16.61
CA TYR A 20 19.07 7.99 16.32
C TYR A 20 18.60 7.07 15.18
N ALA A 21 19.33 7.03 14.08
CA ALA A 21 19.03 6.16 12.95
C ALA A 21 19.02 4.68 13.34
N ALA A 22 19.95 4.25 14.21
CA ALA A 22 19.99 2.88 14.71
C ALA A 22 18.76 2.53 15.59
N ILE A 23 18.35 3.45 16.49
CA ILE A 23 17.15 3.26 17.32
C ILE A 23 15.90 3.21 16.45
N ARG A 24 15.77 4.14 15.49
CA ARG A 24 14.65 4.19 14.55
C ARG A 24 14.53 2.90 13.76
N ARG A 25 15.65 2.38 13.23
CA ARG A 25 15.68 1.10 12.51
C ARG A 25 15.19 -0.06 13.37
N GLN A 26 15.62 -0.12 14.64
CA GLN A 26 15.15 -1.15 15.56
C GLN A 26 13.64 -1.05 15.81
N GLN A 27 13.12 0.16 16.00
CA GLN A 27 11.68 0.40 16.17
C GLN A 27 10.89 -0.04 14.93
N GLU A 28 11.36 0.25 13.72
CA GLU A 28 10.70 -0.16 12.47
C GLU A 28 10.65 -1.69 12.32
N ILE A 29 11.75 -2.38 12.64
CA ILE A 29 11.80 -3.85 12.64
C ILE A 29 10.78 -4.43 13.62
N GLU A 30 10.72 -3.91 14.85
CA GLU A 30 9.78 -4.38 15.87
C GLU A 30 8.33 -4.09 15.50
N THR A 31 8.06 -2.88 15.00
CA THR A 31 6.74 -2.47 14.52
C THR A 31 6.26 -3.40 13.41
N ARG A 32 7.13 -3.70 12.44
CA ARG A 32 6.78 -4.62 11.36
C ARG A 32 6.53 -6.05 11.84
N ALA A 33 7.35 -6.54 12.76
CA ALA A 33 7.13 -7.87 13.35
C ALA A 33 5.78 -7.94 14.08
N LEU A 34 5.40 -6.86 14.77
CA LEU A 34 4.11 -6.72 15.42
C LEU A 34 2.97 -6.67 14.39
N GLU A 35 3.07 -5.82 13.38
CA GLU A 35 2.08 -5.69 12.30
C GLU A 35 1.84 -7.03 11.61
N LYS A 36 2.90 -7.75 11.22
CA LYS A 36 2.79 -9.10 10.62
C LYS A 36 2.06 -10.08 11.54
N THR A 37 2.28 -10.00 12.85
CA THR A 37 1.60 -10.85 13.84
C THR A 37 0.10 -10.56 13.89
N TYR A 38 -0.29 -9.30 13.80
CA TYR A 38 -1.70 -8.89 13.82
C TYR A 38 -2.38 -9.09 12.47
N GLU A 39 -1.67 -8.87 11.37
CA GLU A 39 -2.16 -9.15 10.02
C GLU A 39 -2.56 -10.61 9.88
N ALA A 40 -1.75 -11.55 10.36
CA ALA A 40 -2.09 -12.97 10.39
C ALA A 40 -3.39 -13.27 11.18
N LYS A 41 -3.76 -12.44 12.17
CA LYS A 41 -5.02 -12.55 12.90
C LYS A 41 -6.19 -11.92 12.13
N TYR A 42 -5.96 -10.86 11.36
CA TYR A 42 -6.99 -10.18 10.57
C TYR A 42 -7.29 -10.91 9.24
N GLN A 43 -6.30 -11.55 8.64
CA GLN A 43 -6.43 -12.31 7.39
C GLN A 43 -7.62 -13.29 7.34
N PRO A 44 -7.88 -14.14 8.34
CA PRO A 44 -9.07 -15.00 8.32
C PRO A 44 -10.39 -14.19 8.38
N LEU A 45 -10.41 -13.04 9.05
CA LEU A 45 -11.60 -12.17 9.12
C LEU A 45 -11.86 -11.49 7.76
N PHE A 46 -10.81 -11.04 7.08
CA PHE A 46 -10.93 -10.46 5.74
C PHE A 46 -11.34 -11.50 4.70
N SER A 47 -10.77 -12.71 4.79
CA SER A 47 -11.15 -13.83 3.93
C SER A 47 -12.64 -14.19 4.09
N GLU A 48 -13.13 -14.23 5.33
CA GLU A 48 -14.54 -14.49 5.60
C GLU A 48 -15.44 -13.35 5.12
N ARG A 49 -15.03 -12.09 5.35
CA ARG A 49 -15.74 -10.92 4.81
C ARG A 49 -15.88 -10.99 3.29
N SER A 50 -14.81 -11.33 2.57
CA SER A 50 -14.86 -11.44 1.10
C SER A 50 -15.80 -12.56 0.64
N LYS A 51 -15.85 -13.70 1.33
CA LYS A 51 -16.84 -14.76 1.04
C LYS A 51 -18.28 -14.28 1.23
N VAL A 52 -18.57 -13.62 2.37
CA VAL A 52 -19.92 -13.10 2.67
C VAL A 52 -20.38 -12.07 1.62
N ILE A 53 -19.46 -11.22 1.14
CA ILE A 53 -19.74 -10.27 0.06
C ILE A 53 -20.03 -11.02 -1.25
N ALA A 54 -19.19 -12.01 -1.60
CA ALA A 54 -19.30 -12.77 -2.84
C ALA A 54 -20.54 -13.67 -2.93
N GLU A 55 -21.04 -14.18 -1.79
CA GLU A 55 -22.26 -15.01 -1.71
C GLU A 55 -23.57 -14.22 -1.94
N GLY A 56 -23.48 -12.94 -2.31
CA GLY A 56 -24.61 -12.15 -2.80
C GLY A 56 -25.38 -11.40 -1.72
N GLY A 57 -24.78 -11.18 -0.54
CA GLY A 57 -25.42 -10.45 0.55
C GLY A 57 -25.68 -8.97 0.24
N VAL A 58 -24.90 -8.36 -0.66
CA VAL A 58 -25.05 -6.96 -1.07
C VAL A 58 -24.72 -6.82 -2.57
N PRO A 59 -25.73 -6.57 -3.44
CA PRO A 59 -25.50 -6.28 -4.85
C PRO A 59 -24.59 -5.06 -5.04
N GLU A 60 -23.71 -5.10 -6.03
CA GLU A 60 -22.85 -3.96 -6.42
C GLU A 60 -22.04 -3.38 -5.23
N PHE A 61 -21.64 -4.23 -4.28
CA PHE A 61 -21.00 -3.79 -3.04
C PHE A 61 -19.81 -2.85 -3.30
N TRP A 62 -18.83 -3.28 -4.10
CA TRP A 62 -17.61 -2.50 -4.33
C TRP A 62 -17.86 -1.25 -5.18
N LEU A 63 -18.72 -1.33 -6.20
CA LEU A 63 -19.15 -0.14 -6.95
C LEU A 63 -19.79 0.90 -6.01
N THR A 64 -20.65 0.45 -5.11
CA THR A 64 -21.30 1.30 -4.11
C THR A 64 -20.27 1.92 -3.17
N VAL A 65 -19.33 1.13 -2.65
CA VAL A 65 -18.25 1.61 -1.77
C VAL A 65 -17.39 2.67 -2.47
N LEU A 66 -16.94 2.40 -3.70
CA LEU A 66 -16.09 3.31 -4.46
C LEU A 66 -16.81 4.62 -4.77
N LYS A 67 -18.09 4.56 -5.20
CA LYS A 67 -18.91 5.76 -5.47
C LYS A 67 -19.14 6.63 -4.23
N ASN A 68 -19.26 6.02 -3.05
CA ASN A 68 -19.48 6.74 -1.80
C ASN A 68 -18.17 7.24 -1.15
N THR A 69 -17.00 6.90 -1.71
CA THR A 69 -15.73 7.37 -1.21
C THR A 69 -15.38 8.71 -1.87
N ALA A 70 -15.17 9.75 -1.06
CA ALA A 70 -15.02 11.14 -1.53
C ALA A 70 -13.96 11.34 -2.63
N ASN A 71 -12.88 10.55 -2.59
CA ASN A 71 -11.76 10.69 -3.53
C ASN A 71 -11.92 9.83 -4.79
N PHE A 72 -12.83 8.85 -4.80
CA PHE A 72 -12.99 7.92 -5.93
C PHE A 72 -14.30 8.14 -6.67
N GLY A 73 -15.38 8.49 -5.98
CA GLY A 73 -16.69 8.69 -6.60
C GLY A 73 -16.70 9.69 -7.75
N PRO A 74 -16.05 10.87 -7.64
CA PRO A 74 -15.96 11.83 -8.74
C PRO A 74 -15.15 11.37 -9.95
N GLU A 75 -14.27 10.37 -9.78
CA GLU A 75 -13.41 9.84 -10.85
C GLU A 75 -14.07 8.66 -11.60
N ILE A 76 -15.26 8.21 -11.17
CA ILE A 76 -15.98 7.08 -11.76
C ILE A 76 -17.09 7.62 -12.69
N ASP A 77 -16.83 7.54 -13.99
CA ASP A 77 -17.76 7.97 -15.01
C ASP A 77 -18.89 6.94 -15.23
N ASP A 78 -19.92 7.33 -15.99
CA ASP A 78 -21.07 6.45 -16.26
C ASP A 78 -20.68 5.14 -16.96
N HIS A 79 -19.70 5.20 -17.87
CA HIS A 79 -19.18 4.02 -18.58
C HIS A 79 -18.48 3.04 -17.63
N ASP A 80 -17.73 3.55 -16.64
CA ASP A 80 -16.98 2.72 -15.71
C ASP A 80 -17.91 1.91 -14.80
N LYS A 81 -19.09 2.47 -14.47
CA LYS A 81 -20.09 1.81 -13.62
C LYS A 81 -20.53 0.47 -14.19
N GLU A 82 -20.66 0.38 -15.52
CA GLU A 82 -21.11 -0.85 -16.19
C GLU A 82 -20.08 -1.97 -16.10
N ALA A 83 -18.78 -1.65 -16.06
CA ALA A 83 -17.74 -2.65 -15.81
C ALA A 83 -17.58 -2.93 -14.30
N LEU A 84 -17.62 -1.89 -13.47
CA LEU A 84 -17.41 -1.97 -12.02
C LEU A 84 -18.54 -2.70 -11.28
N GLN A 85 -19.74 -2.86 -11.86
CA GLN A 85 -20.78 -3.72 -11.29
C GLN A 85 -20.33 -5.20 -11.19
N TYR A 86 -19.35 -5.62 -12.01
CA TYR A 86 -18.79 -6.96 -11.99
C TYR A 86 -17.61 -7.11 -11.01
N LEU A 87 -17.20 -6.04 -10.33
CA LEU A 87 -16.11 -6.03 -9.35
C LEU A 87 -16.55 -6.76 -8.06
N VAL A 88 -15.88 -7.88 -7.75
CA VAL A 88 -16.23 -8.75 -6.62
C VAL A 88 -15.27 -8.63 -5.43
N ASP A 89 -14.02 -8.22 -5.68
CA ASP A 89 -13.04 -8.03 -4.61
C ASP A 89 -12.01 -6.96 -4.97
N ILE A 90 -11.47 -6.32 -3.93
CA ILE A 90 -10.31 -5.42 -4.03
C ILE A 90 -9.31 -5.86 -2.97
N GLN A 91 -8.13 -6.26 -3.43
CA GLN A 91 -7.06 -6.80 -2.61
C GLN A 91 -5.87 -5.85 -2.63
N ALA A 92 -5.18 -5.71 -1.50
CA ALA A 92 -4.00 -4.89 -1.36
C ALA A 92 -2.91 -5.71 -0.66
N GLU A 93 -1.73 -5.75 -1.27
CA GLU A 93 -0.59 -6.54 -0.80
C GLU A 93 0.67 -5.69 -0.79
N GLU A 94 1.40 -5.70 0.32
CA GLU A 94 2.72 -5.09 0.39
C GLU A 94 3.74 -5.92 -0.37
N ILE A 95 4.60 -5.25 -1.14
CA ILE A 95 5.74 -5.87 -1.78
C ILE A 95 6.90 -5.83 -0.78
N PRO A 96 7.41 -6.99 -0.33
CA PRO A 96 8.55 -7.01 0.58
C PRO A 96 9.77 -6.43 -0.12
N GLY A 97 10.56 -5.63 0.60
CA GLY A 97 11.86 -5.21 0.06
C GLY A 97 12.85 -6.36 -0.02
N GLU A 98 13.77 -6.25 -0.96
CA GLU A 98 14.80 -7.26 -1.23
C GLU A 98 15.95 -7.20 -0.22
N LYS A 99 16.16 -6.03 0.40
CA LYS A 99 17.22 -5.79 1.36
C LYS A 99 16.67 -5.70 2.78
N GLU A 100 17.52 -5.98 3.75
CA GLU A 100 17.20 -5.87 5.18
C GLU A 100 16.95 -4.42 5.66
N GLU A 101 17.40 -3.43 4.88
CA GLU A 101 17.14 -2.00 5.09
C GLU A 101 15.80 -1.55 4.49
N ASP A 102 15.31 -2.25 3.47
CA ASP A 102 14.05 -1.94 2.79
C ASP A 102 12.97 -2.85 3.33
N LEU A 103 12.22 -2.38 4.33
CA LEU A 103 11.14 -3.20 4.85
C LEU A 103 10.07 -3.42 3.77
N ILE A 104 9.56 -2.36 3.14
CA ILE A 104 8.52 -2.46 2.09
C ILE A 104 9.02 -1.76 0.84
N ALA A 105 9.02 -2.48 -0.29
CA ALA A 105 9.44 -1.96 -1.60
C ALA A 105 8.26 -1.46 -2.44
N GLY A 106 7.02 -1.72 -2.04
CA GLY A 106 5.86 -1.29 -2.81
C GLY A 106 4.52 -1.79 -2.30
N LEU A 107 3.49 -1.49 -3.07
CA LEU A 107 2.10 -1.87 -2.84
C LEU A 107 1.49 -2.35 -4.16
N LYS A 108 0.91 -3.54 -4.17
CA LYS A 108 0.11 -4.06 -5.28
C LYS A 108 -1.36 -4.02 -4.91
N ILE A 109 -2.17 -3.39 -5.77
CA ILE A 109 -3.64 -3.38 -5.65
C ILE A 109 -4.21 -4.24 -6.77
N THR A 110 -5.05 -5.21 -6.44
CA THR A 110 -5.69 -6.12 -7.39
C THR A 110 -7.20 -5.98 -7.30
N PHE A 111 -7.83 -5.70 -8.44
CA PHE A 111 -9.28 -5.65 -8.63
C PHE A 111 -9.72 -6.96 -9.27
N VAL A 112 -10.64 -7.68 -8.64
CA VAL A 112 -11.12 -9.00 -9.09
C VAL A 112 -12.51 -8.88 -9.66
N PHE A 113 -12.72 -9.37 -10.87
CA PHE A 113 -13.98 -9.27 -11.60
C PHE A 113 -14.57 -10.63 -11.92
N ASN A 114 -15.90 -10.68 -11.95
CA ASN A 114 -16.63 -11.74 -12.65
C ASN A 114 -16.48 -11.59 -14.18
N GLU A 115 -16.80 -12.65 -14.91
CA GLU A 115 -16.92 -12.61 -16.38
C GLU A 115 -17.90 -11.50 -16.80
N ASN A 116 -17.48 -10.67 -17.74
CA ASN A 116 -18.20 -9.46 -18.14
C ASN A 116 -17.96 -9.15 -19.64
N PRO A 117 -18.78 -8.31 -20.29
CA PRO A 117 -18.69 -8.06 -21.73
C PRO A 117 -17.62 -7.02 -22.13
N PHE A 118 -16.88 -6.44 -21.18
CA PHE A 118 -15.94 -5.34 -21.44
C PHE A 118 -14.51 -5.81 -21.62
N PHE A 119 -14.09 -6.85 -20.89
CA PHE A 119 -12.75 -7.45 -20.97
C PHE A 119 -12.75 -8.92 -20.51
N GLU A 120 -11.75 -9.69 -20.97
CA GLU A 120 -11.61 -11.11 -20.63
C GLU A 120 -10.88 -11.35 -19.29
N ASN A 121 -10.11 -10.35 -18.82
CA ASN A 121 -9.31 -10.45 -17.60
C ASN A 121 -10.19 -10.68 -16.37
N LYS A 122 -9.88 -11.70 -15.57
CA LYS A 122 -10.53 -11.95 -14.26
C LYS A 122 -10.02 -11.03 -13.16
N SER A 123 -8.87 -10.41 -13.37
CA SER A 123 -8.32 -9.42 -12.46
C SER A 123 -7.51 -8.36 -13.21
N LEU A 124 -7.55 -7.14 -12.68
CA LEU A 124 -6.71 -6.03 -13.09
C LEU A 124 -5.84 -5.64 -11.91
N SER A 125 -4.54 -5.50 -12.11
CA SER A 125 -3.63 -5.17 -11.03
C SER A 125 -2.77 -3.95 -11.33
N LYS A 126 -2.49 -3.18 -10.29
CA LYS A 126 -1.67 -1.99 -10.32
C LYS A 126 -0.62 -2.09 -9.23
N THR A 127 0.64 -2.05 -9.64
CA THR A 127 1.77 -2.14 -8.71
C THR A 127 2.46 -0.79 -8.59
N TYR A 128 2.62 -0.32 -7.35
CA TYR A 128 3.31 0.90 -6.98
C TYR A 128 4.62 0.53 -6.30
N HIS A 129 5.75 0.92 -6.88
CA HIS A 129 7.05 0.72 -6.26
C HIS A 129 7.47 1.98 -5.51
N PHE A 130 7.94 1.82 -4.29
CA PHE A 130 8.41 2.90 -3.44
C PHE A 130 9.90 3.16 -3.70
N SER A 131 10.30 4.43 -3.79
CA SER A 131 11.72 4.80 -3.76
C SER A 131 12.21 5.05 -2.33
N GLU A 132 13.50 4.78 -2.10
CA GLU A 132 14.24 5.21 -0.92
C GLU A 132 14.30 6.76 -0.88
N VAL A 133 13.26 7.43 -0.38
CA VAL A 133 13.34 8.86 -0.06
C VAL A 133 12.88 9.10 1.37
N ASN A 134 13.87 8.99 2.26
CA ASN A 134 14.11 9.79 3.46
C ASN A 134 12.94 9.99 4.45
N ASP A 135 12.91 9.11 5.46
CA ASP A 135 12.61 9.32 6.89
C ASP A 135 11.26 9.94 7.33
N MET A 136 10.48 10.62 6.50
CA MET A 136 9.18 11.17 6.91
C MET A 136 8.07 10.93 5.89
N LEU A 137 7.34 9.82 6.09
CA LEU A 137 5.93 9.64 5.75
C LEU A 137 5.50 9.73 4.28
N ARG A 138 6.40 9.74 3.30
CA ARG A 138 6.01 9.67 1.88
C ARG A 138 6.91 8.71 1.13
N HIS A 139 6.43 7.47 1.00
CA HIS A 139 6.89 6.63 -0.09
C HIS A 139 6.50 7.33 -1.41
N GLU A 140 7.48 7.85 -2.13
CA GLU A 140 7.25 8.34 -3.48
C GLU A 140 7.05 7.13 -4.41
N ILE A 141 5.99 7.17 -5.21
CA ILE A 141 5.73 6.16 -6.22
C ILE A 141 6.75 6.38 -7.34
N LYS A 142 7.71 5.47 -7.43
CA LYS A 142 8.79 5.52 -8.42
C LYS A 142 8.32 5.10 -9.80
N CYS A 143 7.53 4.04 -9.86
CA CYS A 143 6.98 3.52 -11.09
C CYS A 143 5.66 2.80 -10.84
N ILE A 144 4.91 2.68 -11.91
CA ILE A 144 3.54 2.17 -11.90
C ILE A 144 3.42 1.15 -13.01
N ASP A 145 3.33 -0.13 -12.64
CA ASP A 145 3.11 -1.23 -13.58
C ASP A 145 1.62 -1.59 -13.60
N SER A 146 1.07 -1.79 -14.79
CA SER A 146 -0.32 -2.26 -14.96
C SER A 146 -0.30 -3.51 -15.82
N ASP A 147 -0.90 -4.58 -15.31
CA ASP A 147 -1.13 -5.79 -16.08
C ASP A 147 -2.44 -5.58 -16.87
N THR A 148 -2.34 -5.08 -18.10
CA THR A 148 -3.43 -5.16 -19.10
C THR A 148 -3.36 -6.47 -19.86
#